data_AF-A0A7W1CZG8-F1
#
_entry.id   AF-A0A7W1CZG8-F1
#
_cell.length_a   1.000
_cell.length_b   1.000
_cell.length_c   1.000
_cell.angle_alpha   90.00
_cell.angle_beta   90.00
_cell.angle_gamma   90.00
#
_symmetry.space_group_name_H-M   'P 1'
#
loop_
_entity.id
_entity.type
_entity.pdbx_description
1 polymer ?
#
loop_
_entity_poly.entity_id
_entity_poly.type
_entity_poly.pdbx_seq_one_letter_code
_entity_poly.pdbx_strand_id
1 'polypeptide(L)' 'MPEGYRFDPASDPDAPALRRPDGTVVARFSPRGMTTCEALEQEALEDLLHTSHQPWGGELYPVRRPHGPRYT' A
#
# COMPACT_ATOMS: atom_id res chain seq x y z
N MET A 1 -8.47 7.36 10.12
CA MET A 1 -7.53 7.38 8.99
C MET A 1 -6.58 8.55 9.15
N PRO A 2 -5.29 8.40 8.81
CA PRO A 2 -4.33 9.50 8.82
C PRO A 2 -4.72 10.60 7.83
N GLU A 3 -4.39 11.85 8.16
CA GLU A 3 -4.76 13.00 7.32
C GLU A 3 -4.14 12.90 5.91
N GLY A 4 -4.97 13.15 4.89
CA GLY A 4 -4.57 13.15 3.49
C GLY A 4 -4.60 11.79 2.79
N TYR A 5 -4.66 10.68 3.53
CA TYR A 5 -4.83 9.35 2.93
C TYR A 5 -6.27 9.15 2.46
N ARG A 6 -6.43 8.57 1.28
CA ARG A 6 -7.74 8.27 0.69
C ARG A 6 -7.78 6.85 0.18
N PHE A 7 -8.83 6.14 0.57
CA PHE A 7 -9.17 4.87 -0.04
C PHE A 7 -9.94 5.11 -1.33
N ASP A 8 -9.43 4.59 -2.44
CA ASP A 8 -10.03 4.69 -3.77
C ASP A 8 -10.45 3.28 -4.26
N PRO A 9 -11.66 2.84 -3.90
CA PRO A 9 -12.23 1.60 -4.40
C PRO A 9 -12.80 1.72 -5.82
N ALA A 10 -12.92 2.93 -6.35
CA ALA A 10 -13.52 3.18 -7.66
C ALA A 10 -12.51 3.09 -8.82
N SER A 11 -11.22 3.28 -8.53
CA SER A 11 -10.14 3.23 -9.49
C SER A 11 -9.89 1.83 -10.05
N ASP A 12 -10.14 0.78 -9.26
CA ASP A 12 -9.96 -0.61 -9.67
C ASP A 12 -10.94 -1.50 -8.88
N PRO A 13 -11.95 -2.08 -9.54
CA PRO A 13 -12.97 -2.90 -8.87
C PRO A 13 -12.43 -4.24 -8.36
N ASP A 14 -11.30 -4.71 -8.89
CA ASP A 14 -10.64 -5.96 -8.51
C ASP A 14 -9.50 -5.73 -7.50
N ALA A 15 -9.02 -4.49 -7.36
CA ALA A 15 -7.95 -4.13 -6.43
C ALA A 15 -8.07 -2.69 -5.89
N PRO A 16 -9.04 -2.40 -5.00
CA PRO A 16 -9.16 -1.12 -4.30
C PRO A 16 -7.83 -0.63 -3.72
N ALA A 17 -7.49 0.63 -3.95
CA ALA A 17 -6.18 1.16 -3.62
C ALA A 17 -6.26 2.19 -2.49
N LEU A 18 -5.39 2.06 -1.50
CA LEU A 18 -5.11 3.13 -0.54
C LEU A 18 -4.06 4.06 -1.13
N ARG A 19 -4.37 5.36 -1.14
CA ARG A 19 -3.55 6.41 -1.73
C ARG A 19 -3.14 7.42 -0.68
N ARG A 20 -1.90 7.88 -0.77
CA ARG A 20 -1.37 9.01 -0.01
C ARG A 20 -1.92 10.33 -0.54
N PRO A 21 -1.78 11.44 0.20
CA PRO A 21 -2.13 12.77 -0.30
C PRO A 21 -1.36 13.17 -1.57
N ASP A 22 -0.16 12.64 -1.79
CA ASP A 22 0.64 12.87 -3.00
C ASP A 22 0.16 12.04 -4.22
N GLY A 23 -0.84 11.19 -4.05
CA GLY A 23 -1.44 10.36 -5.11
C GLY A 23 -0.77 9.00 -5.30
N THR A 24 0.33 8.71 -4.61
CA THR A 24 0.99 7.39 -4.61
C THR A 24 0.12 6.32 -3.99
N VAL A 25 0.08 5.15 -4.62
CA VAL A 25 -0.60 3.96 -4.10
C VAL A 25 0.32 3.27 -3.11
N VAL A 26 -0.12 3.14 -1.86
CA VAL A 26 0.64 2.47 -0.79
C VAL A 26 0.27 1.01 -0.64
N ALA A 27 -1.01 0.68 -0.79
CA ALA A 27 -1.51 -0.67 -0.63
C ALA A 27 -2.68 -0.93 -1.57
N ARG A 28 -2.83 -2.19 -1.99
CA ARG A 28 -3.95 -2.68 -2.79
C ARG A 28 -4.63 -3.79 -2.02
N PHE A 29 -5.94 -3.67 -1.91
CA PHE A 29 -6.76 -4.61 -1.17
C PHE A 29 -7.57 -5.47 -2.12
N SER A 30 -7.95 -6.66 -1.65
CA SER A 30 -8.84 -7.53 -2.42
C SER A 30 -10.30 -7.22 -2.09
N PRO A 31 -11.19 -7.06 -3.08
CA PRO A 31 -12.62 -6.79 -2.85
C PRO A 31 -13.33 -7.98 -2.18
N ARG A 32 -12.75 -9.19 -2.24
CA ARG A 32 -13.26 -10.41 -1.60
C ARG A 32 -12.92 -10.52 -0.12
N GLY A 33 -11.90 -9.81 0.35
CA GLY A 33 -11.53 -9.75 1.76
C GLY A 33 -12.04 -8.43 2.31
N MET A 34 -13.16 -8.47 3.03
CA MET A 34 -13.83 -7.29 3.58
C MET A 34 -12.81 -6.36 4.27
N THR A 35 -12.46 -5.25 3.63
CA THR A 35 -11.45 -4.30 4.14
C THR A 35 -12.09 -3.45 5.22
N THR A 36 -11.86 -3.80 6.48
CA THR A 36 -12.27 -2.96 7.61
C THR A 36 -11.48 -1.64 7.58
N CYS A 37 -12.12 -0.53 7.98
CA CYS A 37 -11.45 0.76 8.09
C CYS A 37 -10.15 0.71 8.93
N GLU A 38 -10.08 -0.21 9.89
CA GLU A 38 -8.89 -0.48 10.72
C GLU A 38 -7.69 -0.98 9.91
N ALA A 39 -7.90 -1.90 8.96
CA ALA A 39 -6.81 -2.41 8.11
C ALA A 39 -6.27 -1.30 7.20
N LEU A 40 -7.16 -0.44 6.68
CA LEU A 40 -6.75 0.71 5.88
C LEU A 40 -5.98 1.74 6.71
N GLU A 41 -6.38 1.95 7.97
CA GLU A 41 -5.71 2.85 8.89
C GLU A 41 -4.32 2.34 9.31
N GLN A 42 -4.20 1.03 9.54
CA GLN A 42 -2.93 0.39 9.86
C GLN A 42 -1.94 0.53 8.71
N GLU A 43 -2.32 0.20 7.47
CA GLU A 43 -1.46 0.35 6.30
C GLU A 43 -1.03 1.80 6.05
N ALA A 44 -1.94 2.77 6.25
CA ALA A 44 -1.62 4.18 6.15
C ALA A 44 -0.64 4.64 7.25
N LEU A 45 -0.78 4.11 8.47
CA LEU A 45 0.10 4.43 9.58
C LEU A 45 1.49 3.79 9.41
N GLU A 46 1.55 2.56 8.91
CA GLU A 46 2.80 1.88 8.58
C GLU A 46 3.56 2.60 7.46
N ASP A 47 2.88 3.02 6.39
CA ASP A 47 3.51 3.86 5.37
C ASP A 47 4.05 5.18 5.95
N LEU A 48 3.27 5.85 6.80
CA LEU A 48 3.71 7.08 7.46
C LEU A 48 4.95 6.85 8.34
N LEU A 49 4.99 5.75 9.10
CA LEU A 49 6.14 5.39 9.93
C LEU A 49 7.38 5.06 9.08
N HIS A 50 7.20 4.27 8.01
CA HIS A 50 8.29 3.92 7.10
C HIS A 50 8.85 5.15 6.38
N THR A 51 7.98 6.05 5.91
CA THR A 51 8.37 7.27 5.20
C THR A 51 8.93 8.33 6.15
N SER A 52 8.48 8.38 7.40
CA SER A 52 9.07 9.22 8.45
C SER A 52 10.46 8.75 8.86
N HIS A 53 10.77 7.45 8.75
CA HIS A 53 12.08 6.89 9.08
C HIS A 53 13.04 6.87 7.87
N GLN A 54 12.55 7.11 6.65
CA GLN A 54 13.39 7.19 5.46
C GLN A 54 13.69 8.64 5.10
N PRO A 55 14.91 9.16 5.35
CA PRO A 55 15.38 10.33 4.67
C PRO A 55 15.67 9.91 3.22
N TRP A 56 14.69 10.09 2.33
CA TRP A 56 14.86 10.20 0.87
C TRP A 56 15.94 9.29 0.25
N GLY A 57 15.59 8.05 -0.11
CA GLY A 57 16.49 7.24 -0.95
C GLY A 57 16.12 5.77 -1.00
N GLY A 58 15.20 5.40 -1.89
CA GLY A 58 14.94 3.98 -2.16
C GLY A 58 13.63 3.71 -2.84
N GLU A 59 13.51 4.14 -4.10
CA GLU A 59 12.81 3.45 -5.19
C GLU A 59 11.61 2.57 -4.81
N LEU A 60 10.41 3.12 -5.03
CA LEU A 60 9.17 2.35 -5.23
C LEU A 60 9.35 1.40 -6.43
N TYR A 61 9.89 0.21 -6.19
CA TYR A 61 9.67 -0.91 -7.12
C TYR A 61 8.35 -1.58 -6.78
N PRO A 62 7.44 -1.73 -7.76
CA PRO A 62 6.23 -2.50 -7.56
C PRO A 62 6.57 -3.98 -7.36
N VAL A 63 5.73 -4.59 -6.54
CA VAL A 63 5.62 -6.00 -6.24
C VAL A 63 5.95 -6.96 -7.41
N ARG A 64 6.56 -8.10 -7.05
CA ARG A 64 6.69 -9.39 -7.77
C ARG A 64 7.97 -9.65 -8.57
N ARG A 65 8.92 -10.31 -7.90
CA ARG A 65 9.62 -11.46 -8.51
C ARG A 65 9.40 -12.70 -7.64
N PRO A 66 8.85 -13.80 -8.19
CA PRO A 66 8.87 -15.08 -7.51
C PRO A 66 10.30 -15.61 -7.61
N HIS A 67 11.08 -15.46 -6.54
CA HIS A 67 12.33 -16.21 -6.45
C HIS A 67 11.97 -17.66 -6.09
N GLY A 68 11.71 -18.45 -7.15
CA GLY A 68 11.79 -19.91 -7.08
C GLY A 68 13.20 -20.36 -6.72
N PRO A 69 13.37 -21.57 -6.16
CA PRO A 69 14.64 -22.02 -5.61
C PRO A 69 15.56 -22.47 -6.75
N ARG A 70 16.87 -22.23 -6.62
CA ARG A 70 17.82 -23.13 -7.28
C ARG A 70 19.16 -23.24 -6.55
N TYR A 71 19.39 -24.48 -6.14
CA TYR A 71 20.64 -25.10 -5.71
C TYR A 71 21.82 -24.77 -6.61
N THR A 72 22.99 -24.61 -6.00
CA THR A 72 24.22 -25.38 -6.29
C THR A 72 25.05 -25.45 -5.03
#